data_AF-A0A6S6SII1-F1
#
_entry.id   AF-A0A6S6SII1-F1
#
_cell.length_a   1.000
_cell.length_b   1.000
_cell.length_c   1.000
_cell.angle_alpha   90.00
_cell.angle_beta   90.00
_cell.angle_gamma   90.00
#
_symmetry.space_group_name_H-M   'P 1'
#
loop_
_entity.id
_entity.type
_entity.pdbx_description
1 polymer ?
#
loop_
_entity_poly.entity_id
_entity_poly.type
_entity_poly.pdbx_seq_one_letter_code
_entity_poly.pdbx_strand_id
1 'polypeptide(L)' 'MDNIEIIRENLSTEEVMRIRETEIKKGNRVNIRRIHSTLVELEIVSQSVIDVTPFGRTINNKPSLR' A
#
# COMPACT_ATOMS: atom_id res chain seq x y z
N MET A 1 10.31 -7.03 4.80
CA MET A 1 11.00 -5.73 4.63
C MET A 1 9.90 -4.73 4.44
N ASP A 2 9.76 -3.78 5.35
CA ASP A 2 8.70 -2.78 5.21
C ASP A 2 9.07 -1.84 4.05
N ASN A 3 8.10 -1.57 3.18
CA ASN A 3 8.28 -0.64 2.07
C ASN A 3 7.89 0.75 2.56
N ILE A 4 8.88 1.65 2.62
CA ILE A 4 8.72 3.02 3.10
C ILE A 4 8.72 3.96 1.90
N GLU A 5 7.64 4.71 1.74
CA GLU A 5 7.51 5.79 0.77
C GLU A 5 7.46 7.14 1.50
N ILE A 6 8.20 8.13 1.01
CA ILE A 6 8.26 9.47 1.60
C ILE A 6 7.79 10.49 0.57
N ILE A 7 6.72 11.20 0.88
CA ILE A 7 6.14 12.26 0.04
C ILE A 7 6.33 13.61 0.75
N ARG A 8 6.80 14.63 0.03
CA ARG A 8 6.96 16.00 0.54
C ARG A 8 6.24 16.99 -0.34
N GLU A 9 5.11 17.49 0.14
CA GLU A 9 4.23 18.35 -0.66
C GLU A 9 3.61 19.46 0.17
N ASN A 10 3.19 20.53 -0.51
CA ASN A 10 2.40 21.59 0.09
C ASN A 10 0.93 21.15 0.13
N LEU A 11 0.47 20.69 1.29
CA LEU A 11 -0.88 20.16 1.47
C LEU A 11 -1.61 20.92 2.57
N SER A 12 -2.89 21.17 2.33
CA SER A 12 -3.82 21.62 3.36
C SER A 12 -4.06 20.53 4.40
N THR A 13 -4.51 20.91 5.59
CA THR A 13 -4.87 19.95 6.65
C THR A 13 -5.92 18.93 6.16
N GLU A 14 -6.88 19.35 5.34
CA GLU A 14 -7.92 18.45 4.82
C GLU A 14 -7.35 17.41 3.84
N GLU A 15 -6.41 17.79 2.98
CA GLU A 15 -5.73 16.86 2.07
C GLU A 15 -4.90 15.84 2.83
N VAL A 16 -4.13 16.30 3.82
CA VAL A 16 -3.34 15.44 4.70
C VAL A 16 -4.21 14.40 5.40
N MET A 17 -5.37 14.81 5.91
CA MET A 17 -6.30 13.91 6.58
C MET A 17 -6.92 12.90 5.60
N ARG A 18 -7.30 13.33 4.39
CA ARG A 18 -7.82 12.43 3.34
C ARG A 18 -6.80 11.37 2.92
N ILE A 19 -5.53 11.77 2.74
CA ILE A 19 -4.46 10.83 2.41
C ILE A 19 -4.27 9.83 3.56
N ARG A 20 -4.18 10.32 4.80
CA ARG A 20 -4.04 9.47 5.99
C ARG A 20 -5.16 8.44 6.10
N GLU A 21 -6.41 8.86 5.95
CA GLU A 21 -7.57 7.95 6.02
C GLU A 21 -7.54 6.90 4.90
N THR A 22 -7.16 7.30 3.70
CA THR A 22 -7.10 6.40 2.54
C THR A 22 -6.04 5.33 2.73
N GLU A 23 -4.85 5.69 3.21
CA GLU A 23 -3.76 4.76 3.46
C GLU A 23 -4.01 3.85 4.66
N ILE A 24 -4.61 4.36 5.74
CA ILE A 24 -5.03 3.54 6.88
C ILE A 24 -6.06 2.50 6.43
N LYS A 25 -7.01 2.86 5.54
CA LYS A 25 -7.99 1.92 4.98
C LYS A 25 -7.34 0.81 4.14
N LYS A 26 -6.20 1.09 3.51
CA LYS A 26 -5.39 0.09 2.79
C LYS A 26 -4.59 -0.82 3.72
N GLY A 27 -4.59 -0.55 5.03
CA GLY A 27 -3.79 -1.27 6.02
C GLY A 27 -2.37 -0.71 6.19
N ASN A 28 -2.06 0.43 5.57
CA ASN A 28 -0.76 1.08 5.69
C ASN A 28 -0.70 1.95 6.95
N ARG A 29 0.51 2.16 7.45
CA ARG A 29 0.77 3.15 8.51
C ARG A 29 1.25 4.44 7.89
N VAL A 30 0.76 5.58 8.39
CA VAL A 30 1.18 6.90 7.90
C VAL A 30 1.68 7.74 9.06
N ASN A 31 2.92 8.22 8.96
CA ASN A 31 3.44 9.27 9.83
C ASN A 31 3.42 10.61 9.10
N ILE A 32 3.05 11.66 9.81
CA ILE A 32 2.85 12.99 9.23
C ILE A 32 3.73 13.97 10.00
N ARG A 33 4.64 14.64 9.29
CA ARG A 33 5.49 15.69 9.86
C ARG A 33 5.27 16.99 9.12
N ARG A 34 4.82 18.03 9.83
CA ARG A 34 4.72 19.38 9.26
C ARG A 34 6.10 20.03 9.28
N ILE A 35 6.63 20.36 8.10
CA ILE A 35 7.93 21.02 7.93
C ILE A 35 7.76 22.54 8.00
N HIS A 36 6.75 23.08 7.31
CA HIS A 36 6.40 24.50 7.31
C HIS A 36 4.89 24.68 7.08
N SER A 37 4.39 25.92 7.06
CA SER A 37 2.96 26.29 7.00
C SER A 37 2.09 25.34 6.16
N THR A 38 2.47 25.13 4.90
CA THR A 38 1.79 24.20 3.98
C THR A 38 2.62 22.95 3.67
N LEU A 39 3.95 22.99 3.86
CA LEU A 39 4.83 21.90 3.49
C LEU A 39 4.79 20.80 4.56
N VAL A 40 4.36 19.62 4.14
CA VAL A 40 4.30 18.43 4.99
C VAL A 40 5.10 17.29 4.37
N GLU A 41 5.63 16.44 5.23
CA GLU A 41 6.20 15.15 4.88
C GLU A 41 5.25 14.05 5.36
N LEU A 42 4.89 13.14 4.46
CA LEU A 42 4.11 11.95 4.72
C LEU A 42 5.03 10.74 4.52
N GLU A 43 5.20 9.95 5.57
CA GLU A 43 5.92 8.67 5.51
C GLU A 43 4.87 7.56 5.55
N ILE A 44 4.73 6.84 4.44
CA ILE A 44 3.81 5.73 4.28
C ILE A 44 4.61 4.43 4.44
N VAL A 45 4.30 3.67 5.48
CA VAL A 45 4.90 2.36 5.76
C VAL A 45 3.88 1.30 5.37
N SER A 46 4.16 0.63 4.26
CA SER A 46 3.33 -0.47 3.76
C SER A 46 3.96 -1.82 4.13
N GLN A 47 3.11 -2.76 4.54
CA GLN A 47 3.53 -4.15 4.70
C GLN A 47 3.62 -4.79 3.32
N SER A 48 4.66 -5.61 3.10
CA SER A 48 4.74 -6.40 1.87
C SER A 48 3.57 -7.39 1.85
N VAL A 49 2.53 -7.09 1.08
CA VAL A 49 1.51 -8.08 0.77
C VAL A 49 2.14 -9.03 -0.24
N ILE A 50 2.41 -10.26 0.17
CA ILE A 50 2.76 -11.32 -0.78
C ILE A 50 1.46 -11.62 -1.53
N ASP A 51 1.36 -11.12 -2.76
CA ASP A 51 0.27 -11.50 -3.66
C ASP A 51 0.53 -12.93 -4.12
N VAL A 52 -0.02 -13.90 -3.37
CA VAL A 52 0.06 -15.31 -3.74
C VAL A 52 -0.98 -15.54 -4.82
N THR A 53 -0.63 -15.31 -6.08
CA THR A 53 -1.46 -15.79 -7.20
C THR A 53 -1.45 -17.33 -7.12
N PRO A 54 -2.60 -18.01 -6.88
CA PRO A 54 -2.61 -19.46 -6.89
C PRO A 54 -2.36 -19.90 -8.34
N PHE A 55 -1.15 -20.38 -8.64
CA PHE A 55 -0.85 -21.04 -9.90
C PHE A 55 -1.65 -22.35 -9.95
N GLY A 56 -2.86 -22.27 -10.51
CA GLY A 56 -3.66 -23.42 -10.86
C GLY A 56 -2.96 -24.25 -11.93
N ARG A 57 -2.15 -25.24 -11.52
CA ARG A 57 -1.81 -26.35 -12.40
C ARG A 57 -3.05 -27.20 -12.59
N THR A 58 -3.82 -26.92 -13.64
CA THR A 58 -4.81 -27.87 -14.15
C THR A 58 -4.06 -29.09 -14.67
N ILE A 59 -3.91 -30.11 -13.82
CA ILE A 59 -3.50 -31.45 -14.25
C ILE A 59 -4.66 -32.07 -15.02
N ASN A 60 -4.66 -31.91 -16.34
CA ASN A 60 -5.56 -32.65 -17.23
C ASN A 60 -5.16 -34.13 -17.25
N ASN A 61 -5.54 -34.87 -16.21
CA ASN A 61 -5.52 -36.33 -16.24
C ASN A 61 -6.65 -36.80 -17.18
N LYS A 62 -6.38 -36.88 -18.48
CA LYS A 62 -7.22 -37.66 -19.39
C LYS A 62 -7.04 -39.15 -19.05
N PRO A 63 -8.08 -39.89 -18.65
CA PRO A 63 -7.96 -41.34 -18.60
C PRO A 63 -7.89 -41.87 -20.04
N SER A 64 -6.79 -42.53 -20.38
CA SER A 64 -6.69 -43.34 -21.60
C SER A 64 -7.60 -44.55 -21.41
N LEU A 65 -8.81 -44.51 -21.98
CA LEU A 65 -9.64 -45.69 -22.14
C LEU A 65 -8.98 -46.58 -23.21
N ARG A 66 -8.62 -47.80 -22.82
CA ARG A 66 -8.14 -48.87 -23.69
C ARG A 66 -9.25 -49.90 -23.84
#